data_AF-A0A1Q7B4L2-F1
#
_entry.id   AF-A0A1Q7B4L2-F1
#
_cell.length_a   1.000
_cell.length_b   1.000
_cell.length_c   1.000
_cell.angle_alpha   90.00
_cell.angle_beta   90.00
_cell.angle_gamma   90.00
#
_symmetry.space_group_name_H-M   'P 1'
#
loop_
_entity.id
_entity.type
_entity.pdbx_description
1 polymer ?
#
loop_
_entity_poly.entity_id
_entity_poly.type
_entity_poly.pdbx_seq_one_letter_code
_entity_poly.pdbx_strand_id
1 'polypeptide(L)'
;MAIRFDDIGNRLKAFRLGSGLSADEIANRLGISRTALYRFEKGELAKIETLEKLAELLSVSVPTLLGVGVEYVASAVSYFERMRQIEESCEHIIVLAGPISYLLASDAFDQALGDILRESIPDALPGRKRALDQVDEIIAVLRQRKDTYRRRQPGIVNLISAIEMEHFLQNGLVGRLGLPENVRRERRALARAEAEHFVTLMQDEPIGVQIGIVPDTLPHASFQLFRQPDRQVLALSPFRLGEQPNIRVGVAMITSAPEALALHEKMAKDLWQRALKGAAAVRLMRSLLERP
;
A
#
# COMPACT_ATOMS: atom_id res chain seq x y z
N MET A 1 -18.26 4.70 -18.29
CA MET A 1 -16.99 5.05 -17.61
C MET A 1 -16.16 5.84 -18.61
N ALA A 2 -15.84 7.10 -18.34
CA ALA A 2 -15.02 7.89 -19.25
C ALA A 2 -13.54 7.51 -19.10
N ILE A 3 -12.85 7.25 -20.21
CA ILE A 3 -11.40 7.00 -20.19
C ILE A 3 -10.70 8.31 -19.83
N ARG A 4 -9.87 8.30 -18.77
CA ARG A 4 -9.08 9.45 -18.33
C ARG A 4 -7.63 9.28 -18.80
N PHE A 5 -7.15 10.19 -19.64
CA PHE A 5 -5.80 10.08 -20.21
C PHE A 5 -4.69 10.21 -19.16
N ASP A 6 -4.84 11.09 -18.16
CA ASP A 6 -3.92 11.18 -17.01
C ASP A 6 -3.74 9.84 -16.29
N ASP A 7 -4.80 9.06 -16.26
CA ASP A 7 -4.90 7.79 -15.57
C ASP A 7 -4.14 6.69 -16.35
N ILE A 8 -4.12 6.78 -17.68
CA ILE A 8 -3.28 5.94 -18.53
C ILE A 8 -1.81 6.28 -18.28
N GLY A 9 -1.46 7.57 -18.24
CA GLY A 9 -0.10 8.03 -17.95
C GLY A 9 0.41 7.56 -16.59
N ASN A 10 -0.46 7.67 -15.56
CA ASN A 10 -0.21 7.16 -14.23
C ASN A 10 0.11 5.66 -14.22
N ARG A 11 -0.69 4.84 -14.92
CA ARG A 11 -0.46 3.40 -15.04
C ARG A 11 0.85 3.11 -15.78
N LEU A 12 1.11 3.78 -16.90
CA LEU A 12 2.36 3.66 -17.66
C LEU A 12 3.57 3.90 -16.76
N LYS A 13 3.56 5.01 -16.00
CA LYS A 13 4.62 5.34 -15.04
C LYS A 13 4.78 4.25 -13.99
N ALA A 14 3.69 3.78 -13.40
CA ALA A 14 3.74 2.74 -12.37
C ALA A 14 4.31 1.42 -12.90
N PHE A 15 3.89 0.97 -14.08
CA PHE A 15 4.41 -0.25 -14.70
C PHE A 15 5.85 -0.10 -15.17
N ARG A 16 6.28 1.06 -15.65
CA ARG A 16 7.70 1.33 -15.92
C ARG A 16 8.53 1.19 -14.64
N LEU A 17 8.12 1.82 -13.54
CA LEU A 17 8.87 1.71 -12.29
C LEU A 17 8.99 0.25 -11.84
N GLY A 18 7.91 -0.53 -11.98
CA GLY A 18 7.93 -1.95 -11.62
C GLY A 18 8.71 -2.87 -12.56
N SER A 19 8.84 -2.52 -13.84
CA SER A 19 9.64 -3.31 -14.80
C SER A 19 11.13 -3.25 -14.52
N GLY A 20 11.58 -2.20 -13.80
CA GLY A 20 12.97 -1.95 -13.50
C GLY A 20 13.81 -1.48 -14.68
N LEU A 21 13.16 -1.17 -15.80
CA LEU A 21 13.80 -0.50 -16.92
C LEU A 21 13.87 1.00 -16.66
N SER A 22 15.02 1.59 -16.98
CA SER A 22 15.16 3.05 -17.00
C SER A 22 14.28 3.67 -18.09
N ALA A 23 13.97 4.96 -17.92
CA ALA A 23 13.24 5.71 -18.94
C ALA A 23 13.98 5.72 -20.29
N ASP A 24 15.31 5.75 -20.26
CA ASP A 24 16.15 5.76 -21.46
C ASP A 24 16.09 4.40 -22.19
N GLU A 25 16.14 3.28 -21.46
CA GLU A 25 15.99 1.94 -22.06
C GLU A 25 14.63 1.74 -22.72
N ILE A 26 13.54 2.17 -22.07
CA ILE A 26 12.19 2.08 -22.64
C ILE A 26 12.08 2.96 -23.88
N ALA A 27 12.53 4.22 -23.81
CA ALA A 27 12.48 5.15 -24.92
C ALA A 27 13.25 4.61 -26.14
N ASN A 28 14.45 4.07 -25.91
CA ASN A 28 15.30 3.47 -26.95
C ASN A 28 14.62 2.26 -27.60
N ARG A 29 14.03 1.34 -26.82
CA ARG A 29 13.33 0.16 -27.35
C ARG A 29 12.09 0.52 -28.16
N LEU A 30 11.43 1.63 -27.83
CA LEU A 30 10.26 2.12 -28.55
C LEU A 30 10.60 3.01 -29.75
N GLY A 31 11.85 3.45 -29.90
CA GLY A 31 12.26 4.41 -30.92
C GLY A 31 11.68 5.81 -30.70
N ILE A 32 11.45 6.21 -29.44
CA ILE A 32 10.95 7.53 -29.06
C ILE A 32 11.97 8.28 -28.20
N SER A 33 11.78 9.59 -28.02
CA SER A 33 12.62 10.35 -27.08
C SER A 33 12.17 10.14 -25.63
N ARG A 34 13.10 10.29 -24.69
CA ARG A 34 12.79 10.31 -23.25
C ARG A 34 11.71 11.35 -22.91
N THR A 35 11.75 12.51 -23.55
CA THR A 35 10.74 13.57 -23.41
C THR A 35 9.36 13.09 -23.85
N ALA A 36 9.26 12.35 -24.97
CA ALA A 36 8.00 11.79 -25.42
C ALA A 36 7.43 10.77 -24.42
N LEU A 37 8.29 9.89 -23.86
CA LEU A 37 7.88 8.96 -22.81
C LEU A 37 7.28 9.70 -21.59
N TYR A 38 7.95 10.75 -21.11
CA TYR A 38 7.43 11.52 -19.97
C TYR A 38 6.15 12.29 -20.26
N ARG A 39 5.91 12.69 -21.51
CA ARG A 39 4.63 13.27 -21.92
C ARG A 39 3.51 12.24 -21.82
N PHE A 40 3.75 11.02 -22.28
CA PHE A 40 2.77 9.92 -22.14
C PHE A 40 2.50 9.60 -20.66
N GLU A 41 3.54 9.55 -19.81
CA GLU A 41 3.38 9.35 -18.37
C GLU A 41 2.60 10.46 -17.66
N LYS A 42 2.57 11.66 -18.25
CA LYS A 42 1.76 12.79 -17.78
C LYS A 42 0.32 12.81 -18.32
N GLY A 43 -0.06 11.82 -19.15
CA GLY A 43 -1.39 11.73 -19.72
C GLY A 43 -1.56 12.40 -21.09
N GLU A 44 -0.48 12.82 -21.76
CA GLU A 44 -0.61 13.27 -23.15
C GLU A 44 -1.00 12.11 -24.07
N LEU A 45 -1.87 12.40 -25.03
CA LEU A 45 -2.43 11.42 -25.98
C LEU A 45 -1.32 10.69 -26.75
N ALA A 46 -1.22 9.37 -26.52
CA ALA A 46 -0.42 8.46 -27.32
C ALA A 46 -1.27 7.85 -28.45
N LYS A 47 -0.65 7.58 -29.61
CA LYS A 47 -1.29 6.75 -30.64
C LYS A 47 -1.52 5.34 -30.11
N ILE A 48 -2.60 4.67 -30.55
CA ILE A 48 -2.92 3.30 -30.14
C ILE A 48 -1.72 2.36 -30.38
N GLU A 49 -1.07 2.45 -31.54
CA GLU A 49 0.15 1.68 -31.86
C GLU A 49 1.28 1.89 -30.84
N THR A 50 1.42 3.08 -30.29
CA THR A 50 2.43 3.37 -29.25
C THR A 50 2.03 2.76 -27.92
N LEU A 51 0.74 2.82 -27.59
CA LEU A 51 0.19 2.20 -26.38
C LEU A 51 0.31 0.67 -26.42
N GLU A 52 0.09 0.04 -27.58
CA GLU A 52 0.28 -1.39 -27.80
C GLU A 52 1.74 -1.80 -27.58
N LYS A 53 2.70 -1.07 -28.16
CA LYS A 53 4.13 -1.33 -27.95
C LYS A 53 4.56 -1.14 -26.50
N LEU A 54 4.02 -0.13 -25.82
CA LEU A 54 4.24 0.08 -24.38
C LEU A 54 3.68 -1.06 -23.54
N ALA A 55 2.46 -1.53 -23.86
CA ALA A 55 1.82 -2.64 -23.18
C ALA A 55 2.65 -3.92 -23.32
N GLU A 56 3.08 -4.25 -24.55
CA GLU A 56 3.94 -5.40 -24.82
C GLU A 56 5.27 -5.30 -24.07
N LEU A 57 5.96 -4.15 -24.15
CA LEU A 57 7.25 -3.94 -23.49
C LEU A 57 7.15 -4.05 -21.95
N LEU A 58 6.04 -3.59 -21.38
CA LEU A 58 5.76 -3.65 -19.94
C LEU A 58 5.10 -4.96 -19.51
N SER A 59 4.87 -5.90 -20.44
CA SER A 59 4.19 -7.18 -20.19
C SER A 59 2.82 -7.03 -19.53
N VAL A 60 2.04 -6.04 -20.00
CA VAL A 60 0.66 -5.79 -19.58
C VAL A 60 -0.27 -5.71 -20.77
N SER A 61 -1.58 -5.75 -20.53
CA SER A 61 -2.56 -5.60 -21.60
C SER A 61 -2.89 -4.12 -21.85
N VAL A 62 -3.28 -3.77 -23.08
CA VAL A 62 -3.83 -2.44 -23.39
C VAL A 62 -5.05 -2.12 -22.53
N PRO A 63 -6.03 -3.03 -22.32
CA PRO A 63 -7.13 -2.81 -21.38
C PRO A 63 -6.67 -2.44 -19.96
N THR A 64 -5.61 -3.07 -19.45
CA THR A 64 -5.01 -2.73 -18.15
C THR A 64 -4.52 -1.28 -18.15
N LEU A 65 -3.79 -0.84 -19.18
CA LEU A 65 -3.34 0.55 -19.29
C LEU A 65 -4.49 1.55 -19.45
N LEU A 66 -5.56 1.16 -20.13
CA LEU A 66 -6.78 1.95 -20.29
C LEU A 66 -7.63 2.00 -19.00
N GLY A 67 -7.30 1.20 -17.99
CA GLY A 67 -8.10 1.09 -16.75
C GLY A 67 -9.44 0.40 -16.96
N VAL A 68 -9.56 -0.45 -17.99
CA VAL A 68 -10.77 -1.23 -18.26
C VAL A 68 -10.70 -2.55 -17.50
N GLY A 69 -11.63 -2.76 -16.56
CA GLY A 69 -11.74 -4.00 -15.78
C GLY A 69 -10.87 -4.01 -14.53
N VAL A 70 -9.98 -5.00 -14.44
CA VAL A 70 -9.06 -5.18 -13.30
C VAL A 70 -7.63 -4.91 -13.76
N GLU A 71 -6.95 -4.02 -13.04
CA GLU A 71 -5.51 -3.84 -13.16
C GLU A 71 -4.81 -4.92 -12.33
N TYR A 72 -4.04 -5.80 -12.98
CA TYR A 72 -3.20 -6.78 -12.32
C TYR A 72 -1.78 -6.24 -12.17
N VAL A 73 -1.29 -6.18 -10.93
CA VAL A 73 0.00 -5.55 -10.61
C VAL A 73 0.89 -6.53 -9.85
N ALA A 74 1.92 -7.04 -10.53
CA ALA A 74 2.84 -8.04 -9.98
C ALA A 74 4.05 -7.45 -9.24
N SER A 75 4.26 -6.13 -9.28
CA SER A 75 5.38 -5.45 -8.62
C SER A 75 4.89 -4.61 -7.46
N ALA A 76 5.52 -4.77 -6.29
CA ALA A 76 5.25 -3.93 -5.12
C ALA A 76 5.56 -2.45 -5.41
N VAL A 77 6.61 -2.16 -6.20
CA VAL A 77 6.94 -0.79 -6.64
C VAL A 77 5.77 -0.20 -7.43
N SER A 78 5.28 -0.91 -8.45
CA SER A 78 4.12 -0.48 -9.23
C SER A 78 2.88 -0.31 -8.35
N TYR A 79 2.62 -1.25 -7.44
CA TYR A 79 1.45 -1.20 -6.57
C TYR A 79 1.48 0.05 -5.67
N PHE A 80 2.58 0.30 -4.98
CA PHE A 80 2.68 1.47 -4.10
C PHE A 80 2.69 2.79 -4.90
N GLU A 81 3.24 2.82 -6.12
CA GLU A 81 3.12 4.00 -7.00
C GLU A 81 1.66 4.21 -7.42
N ARG A 82 0.91 3.15 -7.74
CA ARG A 82 -0.53 3.28 -8.02
C ARG A 82 -1.28 3.79 -6.81
N MET A 83 -0.97 3.30 -5.60
CA MET A 83 -1.60 3.81 -4.37
C MET A 83 -1.30 5.30 -4.19
N ARG A 84 -0.04 5.73 -4.39
CA ARG A 84 0.35 7.14 -4.34
C ARG A 84 -0.46 8.00 -5.32
N GLN A 85 -0.60 7.56 -6.56
CA GLN A 85 -1.35 8.27 -7.61
C GLN A 85 -2.86 8.31 -7.32
N ILE A 86 -3.44 7.26 -6.76
CA ILE A 86 -4.86 7.22 -6.40
C ILE A 86 -5.12 8.15 -5.20
N GLU A 87 -4.26 8.09 -4.18
CA GLU A 87 -4.34 8.91 -2.97
C GLU A 87 -4.27 10.42 -3.25
N GLU A 88 -3.60 10.84 -4.32
CA GLU A 88 -3.44 12.26 -4.70
C GLU A 88 -4.75 13.03 -4.84
N SER A 89 -5.84 12.38 -5.27
CA SER A 89 -7.17 13.00 -5.43
C SER A 89 -8.24 12.39 -4.52
N CYS A 90 -7.89 11.46 -3.63
CA CYS A 90 -8.84 10.89 -2.68
C CYS A 90 -9.36 11.92 -1.68
N GLU A 91 -10.62 11.74 -1.29
CA GLU A 91 -11.29 12.48 -0.22
C GLU A 91 -11.53 11.58 0.99
N HIS A 92 -11.80 10.29 0.74
CA HIS A 92 -11.98 9.29 1.78
C HIS A 92 -11.26 7.98 1.45
N ILE A 93 -10.72 7.33 2.49
CA ILE A 93 -10.03 6.05 2.41
C ILE A 93 -10.60 5.13 3.50
N ILE A 94 -10.99 3.91 3.13
CA ILE A 94 -11.24 2.83 4.09
C ILE A 94 -10.11 1.82 3.93
N VAL A 95 -9.40 1.54 5.00
CA VAL A 95 -8.26 0.63 5.03
C VAL A 95 -8.61 -0.56 5.92
N LEU A 96 -8.55 -1.75 5.33
CA LEU A 96 -8.46 -3.02 6.06
C LEU A 96 -7.09 -3.62 5.75
N ALA A 97 -6.10 -3.30 6.58
CA ALA A 97 -4.72 -3.72 6.32
C ALA A 97 -3.98 -3.98 7.62
N GLY A 98 -3.61 -5.25 7.84
CA GLY A 98 -2.63 -5.65 8.84
C GLY A 98 -2.89 -5.12 10.27
N PRO A 99 -1.85 -5.17 11.12
CA PRO A 99 -1.90 -4.52 12.43
C PRO A 99 -1.77 -2.98 12.31
N ILE A 100 -1.09 -2.47 11.27
CA ILE A 100 -0.70 -1.06 11.15
C ILE A 100 -1.08 -0.50 9.77
N SER A 101 -1.82 0.61 9.76
CA SER A 101 -2.05 1.40 8.55
C SER A 101 -0.91 2.38 8.32
N TYR A 102 -0.15 2.20 7.23
CA TYR A 102 1.05 2.98 6.93
C TYR A 102 0.82 4.51 6.92
N LEU A 103 -0.32 4.98 6.37
CA LEU A 103 -0.62 6.42 6.34
C LEU A 103 -0.75 7.03 7.74
N LEU A 104 -1.16 6.23 8.73
CA LEU A 104 -1.32 6.63 10.13
C LEU A 104 -0.12 6.29 11.02
N ALA A 105 0.86 5.52 10.51
CA ALA A 105 2.01 5.08 11.30
C ALA A 105 2.87 6.23 11.88
N SER A 106 3.66 5.96 12.91
CA SER A 106 4.57 6.96 13.48
C SER A 106 5.80 7.22 12.60
N ASP A 107 6.51 8.33 12.85
CA ASP A 107 7.81 8.59 12.20
C ASP A 107 8.86 7.52 12.56
N ALA A 108 8.80 6.95 13.77
CA ALA A 108 9.71 5.89 14.19
C ALA A 108 9.50 4.60 13.39
N PHE A 109 8.24 4.27 13.07
CA PHE A 109 7.92 3.17 12.17
C PHE A 109 8.48 3.42 10.77
N ASP A 110 8.29 4.63 10.23
CA ASP A 110 8.77 5.01 8.89
C ASP A 110 10.30 4.93 8.78
N GLN A 111 11.01 5.33 9.84
CA GLN A 111 12.48 5.24 9.92
C GLN A 111 12.96 3.78 9.93
N ALA A 112 12.29 2.92 10.71
CA ALA A 112 12.67 1.52 10.81
C ALA A 112 12.35 0.73 9.53
N LEU A 113 11.26 1.08 8.83
CA LEU A 113 10.66 0.27 7.75
C LEU A 113 11.68 -0.13 6.67
N GLY A 114 12.58 0.77 6.29
CA GLY A 114 13.61 0.48 5.28
C GLY A 114 14.51 -0.69 5.67
N ASP A 115 14.94 -0.78 6.92
CA ASP A 115 15.81 -1.87 7.38
C ASP A 115 15.06 -3.19 7.41
N ILE A 116 13.80 -3.17 7.82
CA ILE A 116 12.93 -4.35 7.91
C ILE A 116 12.63 -4.93 6.52
N LEU A 117 12.39 -4.06 5.53
CA LEU A 117 12.19 -4.48 4.15
C LEU A 117 13.47 -5.07 3.54
N ARG A 118 14.67 -4.56 3.90
CA ARG A 118 15.94 -5.16 3.46
C ARG A 118 16.21 -6.49 4.16
N GLU A 119 15.88 -6.57 5.44
CA GLU A 119 16.03 -7.77 6.27
C GLU A 119 15.17 -8.93 5.78
N SER A 120 14.01 -8.66 5.18
CA SER A 120 13.13 -9.70 4.61
C SER A 120 13.67 -10.33 3.31
N ILE A 121 14.71 -9.76 2.71
CA ILE A 121 15.31 -10.27 1.48
C ILE A 121 16.34 -11.35 1.81
N PRO A 122 16.15 -12.60 1.35
CA PRO A 122 17.11 -13.69 1.62
C PRO A 122 18.49 -13.40 1.04
N ASP A 123 19.55 -13.77 1.79
CA ASP A 123 20.93 -13.51 1.38
C ASP A 123 21.33 -14.29 0.11
N ALA A 124 20.79 -15.50 -0.07
CA ALA A 124 21.02 -16.35 -1.24
C ALA A 124 20.09 -16.08 -2.43
N LEU A 125 19.30 -14.99 -2.40
CA LEU A 125 18.33 -14.69 -3.45
C LEU A 125 19.03 -14.34 -4.79
N PRO A 126 18.70 -15.01 -5.92
CA PRO A 126 19.14 -14.57 -7.24
C PRO A 126 18.63 -13.16 -7.55
N GLY A 127 19.54 -12.26 -7.96
CA GLY A 127 19.19 -10.87 -8.21
C GLY A 127 18.96 -10.03 -6.95
N ARG A 128 19.50 -10.45 -5.79
CA ARG A 128 19.38 -9.73 -4.51
C ARG A 128 19.67 -8.23 -4.60
N LYS A 129 20.68 -7.83 -5.38
CA LYS A 129 20.99 -6.40 -5.60
C LYS A 129 19.78 -5.64 -6.12
N ARG A 130 19.13 -6.14 -7.17
CA ARG A 130 17.92 -5.52 -7.74
C ARG A 130 16.77 -5.49 -6.73
N ALA A 131 16.61 -6.56 -5.93
CA ALA A 131 15.60 -6.58 -4.88
C ALA A 131 15.85 -5.52 -3.80
N LEU A 132 17.10 -5.26 -3.44
CA LEU A 132 17.47 -4.17 -2.52
C LEU A 132 17.23 -2.79 -3.15
N ASP A 133 17.60 -2.60 -4.41
CA ASP A 133 17.33 -1.35 -5.13
C ASP A 133 15.81 -1.08 -5.20
N GLN A 134 14.98 -2.12 -5.35
CA GLN A 134 13.51 -2.00 -5.28
C GLN A 134 13.01 -1.59 -3.90
N VAL A 135 13.69 -1.96 -2.81
CA VAL A 135 13.34 -1.45 -1.46
C VAL A 135 13.52 0.06 -1.41
N ASP A 136 14.60 0.58 -1.98
CA ASP A 136 14.84 2.03 -2.04
C ASP A 136 13.76 2.75 -2.85
N GLU A 137 13.38 2.19 -4.00
CA GLU A 137 12.27 2.69 -4.83
C GLU A 137 10.94 2.70 -4.05
N ILE A 138 10.63 1.62 -3.32
CA ILE A 138 9.42 1.51 -2.48
C ILE A 138 9.44 2.56 -1.38
N ILE A 139 10.54 2.68 -0.61
CA ILE A 139 10.65 3.64 0.49
C ILE A 139 10.48 5.07 -0.01
N ALA A 140 11.05 5.41 -1.17
CA ALA A 140 10.86 6.73 -1.78
C ALA A 140 9.38 7.02 -2.11
N VAL A 141 8.66 6.05 -2.67
CA VAL A 141 7.23 6.17 -2.96
C VAL A 141 6.41 6.28 -1.68
N LEU A 142 6.70 5.45 -0.67
CA LEU A 142 6.02 5.44 0.62
C LEU A 142 6.18 6.79 1.36
N ARG A 143 7.35 7.43 1.31
CA ARG A 143 7.53 8.78 1.86
C ARG A 143 6.62 9.80 1.17
N GLN A 144 6.56 9.78 -0.16
CA GLN A 144 5.67 10.68 -0.92
C GLN A 144 4.19 10.47 -0.60
N ARG A 145 3.77 9.22 -0.36
CA ARG A 145 2.41 8.90 0.11
C ARG A 145 2.12 9.56 1.45
N LYS A 146 3.03 9.39 2.41
CA LYS A 146 2.94 9.97 3.75
C LYS A 146 2.85 11.50 3.71
N ASP A 147 3.73 12.14 2.93
CA ASP A 147 3.76 13.60 2.76
C ASP A 147 2.46 14.13 2.13
N THR A 148 1.94 13.42 1.14
CA THR A 148 0.67 13.77 0.48
C THR A 148 -0.50 13.65 1.46
N TYR A 149 -0.54 12.58 2.25
CA TYR A 149 -1.55 12.40 3.30
C TYR A 149 -1.46 13.50 4.36
N ARG A 150 -0.26 13.83 4.86
CA ARG A 150 -0.06 14.91 5.85
C ARG A 150 -0.51 16.27 5.33
N ARG A 151 -0.33 16.55 4.04
CA ARG A 151 -0.74 17.81 3.40
C ARG A 151 -2.24 17.88 3.13
N ARG A 152 -2.85 16.80 2.62
CA ARG A 152 -4.26 16.81 2.18
C ARG A 152 -5.25 16.35 3.24
N GLN A 153 -4.80 15.52 4.18
CA GLN A 153 -5.58 14.90 5.25
C GLN A 153 -6.96 14.38 4.80
N PRO A 154 -7.03 13.51 3.76
CA PRO A 154 -8.29 12.88 3.40
C PRO A 154 -8.83 12.07 4.58
N GLY A 155 -10.15 11.96 4.70
CA GLY A 155 -10.76 11.19 5.77
C GLY A 155 -10.36 9.72 5.68
N ILE A 156 -9.96 9.11 6.78
CA ILE A 156 -9.51 7.72 6.83
C ILE A 156 -10.25 6.93 7.90
N VAL A 157 -10.81 5.80 7.49
CA VAL A 157 -11.37 4.78 8.38
C VAL A 157 -10.41 3.60 8.35
N ASN A 158 -9.79 3.28 9.49
CA ASN A 158 -8.87 2.16 9.63
C ASN A 158 -9.51 1.05 10.47
N LEU A 159 -9.50 -0.16 9.94
CA LEU A 159 -9.95 -1.38 10.62
C LEU A 159 -8.73 -2.26 10.93
N ILE A 160 -8.45 -2.48 12.21
CA ILE A 160 -7.31 -3.25 12.71
C ILE A 160 -7.80 -4.59 13.25
N SER A 161 -7.12 -5.70 12.93
CA SER A 161 -7.37 -6.98 13.59
C SER A 161 -6.74 -7.03 14.98
N ALA A 162 -7.51 -7.43 15.99
CA ALA A 162 -6.96 -7.70 17.31
C ALA A 162 -5.93 -8.85 17.30
N ILE A 163 -6.16 -9.88 16.47
CA ILE A 163 -5.29 -11.06 16.36
C ILE A 163 -3.95 -10.68 15.70
N GLU A 164 -4.00 -9.94 14.58
CA GLU A 164 -2.76 -9.49 13.93
C GLU A 164 -2.00 -8.49 14.80
N MET A 165 -2.71 -7.64 15.56
CA MET A 165 -2.07 -6.75 16.54
C MET A 165 -1.38 -7.53 17.66
N GLU A 166 -1.98 -8.59 18.16
CA GLU A 166 -1.35 -9.46 19.16
C GLU A 166 -0.07 -10.11 18.62
N HIS A 167 -0.10 -10.67 17.41
CA HIS A 167 1.10 -11.22 16.78
C HIS A 167 2.18 -10.14 16.55
N PHE A 168 1.77 -8.95 16.12
CA PHE A 168 2.67 -7.81 15.93
C PHE A 168 3.40 -7.41 17.21
N LEU A 169 2.69 -7.38 18.35
CA LEU A 169 3.28 -7.08 19.65
C LEU A 169 4.21 -8.19 20.15
N GLN A 170 3.86 -9.46 19.90
CA GLN A 170 4.65 -10.62 20.32
C GLN A 170 5.94 -10.78 19.52
N ASN A 171 5.88 -10.63 18.20
CA ASN A 171 7.01 -10.85 17.31
C ASN A 171 7.86 -9.60 17.14
N GLY A 172 7.24 -8.43 17.23
CA GLY A 172 7.85 -7.15 16.95
C GLY A 172 7.97 -6.87 15.46
N LEU A 173 8.48 -5.68 15.15
CA LEU A 173 8.64 -5.21 13.78
C LEU A 173 9.88 -5.86 13.13
N VAL A 174 9.74 -7.12 12.70
CA VAL A 174 10.83 -7.96 12.14
C VAL A 174 10.61 -8.29 10.67
N GLY A 175 11.69 -8.31 9.89
CA GLY A 175 11.71 -8.63 8.47
C GLY A 175 11.78 -10.13 8.18
N ARG A 176 12.43 -10.89 9.06
CA ARG A 176 12.52 -12.37 8.99
C ARG A 176 12.53 -13.00 10.39
N LEU A 177 12.26 -14.30 10.45
CA LEU A 177 12.41 -15.09 11.67
C LEU A 177 13.89 -15.35 11.99
N GLY A 178 14.16 -15.70 13.25
CA GLY A 178 15.51 -16.13 13.69
C GLY A 178 16.51 -14.99 13.90
N LEU A 179 16.04 -13.76 14.09
CA LEU A 179 16.93 -12.64 14.45
C LEU A 179 17.51 -12.82 15.86
N PRO A 180 18.72 -12.29 16.12
CA PRO A 180 19.30 -12.26 17.46
C PRO A 180 18.35 -11.66 18.51
N GLU A 181 18.34 -12.21 19.72
CA GLU A 181 17.35 -11.84 20.75
C GLU A 181 17.45 -10.35 21.17
N ASN A 182 18.64 -9.76 21.13
CA ASN A 182 18.81 -8.32 21.34
C ASN A 182 18.06 -7.49 20.29
N VAL A 183 18.15 -7.87 19.01
CA VAL A 183 17.43 -7.21 17.91
C VAL A 183 15.93 -7.44 18.06
N ARG A 184 15.50 -8.68 18.37
CA ARG A 184 14.07 -8.97 18.59
C ARG A 184 13.49 -8.13 19.72
N ARG A 185 14.21 -7.97 20.84
CA ARG A 185 13.77 -7.13 21.96
C ARG A 185 13.61 -5.66 21.54
N GLU A 186 14.54 -5.13 20.75
CA GLU A 186 14.44 -3.78 20.18
C GLU A 186 13.22 -3.65 19.24
N ARG A 187 13.02 -4.61 18.33
CA ARG A 187 11.88 -4.60 17.39
C ARG A 187 10.53 -4.78 18.08
N ARG A 188 10.46 -5.51 19.19
CA ARG A 188 9.26 -5.57 20.06
C ARG A 188 9.00 -4.22 20.74
N ALA A 189 10.04 -3.53 21.21
CA ALA A 189 9.90 -2.20 21.78
C ALA A 189 9.36 -1.19 20.75
N LEU A 190 9.83 -1.24 19.50
CA LEU A 190 9.29 -0.43 18.40
C LEU A 190 7.82 -0.76 18.10
N ALA A 191 7.44 -2.05 18.06
CA ALA A 191 6.06 -2.45 17.85
C ALA A 191 5.13 -1.97 18.98
N ARG A 192 5.59 -2.03 20.24
CA ARG A 192 4.85 -1.51 21.40
C ARG A 192 4.68 0.01 21.32
N ALA A 193 5.74 0.75 21.00
CA ALA A 193 5.68 2.19 20.81
C ALA A 193 4.70 2.57 19.66
N GLU A 194 4.68 1.78 18.59
CA GLU A 194 3.74 1.98 17.49
C GLU A 194 2.28 1.71 17.91
N ALA A 195 2.03 0.65 18.67
CA ALA A 195 0.71 0.38 19.22
C ALA A 195 0.26 1.47 20.21
N GLU A 196 1.16 2.02 21.02
CA GLU A 196 0.91 3.17 21.89
C GLU A 196 0.56 4.43 21.06
N HIS A 197 1.24 4.68 19.95
CA HIS A 197 0.88 5.76 19.01
C HIS A 197 -0.55 5.58 18.47
N PHE A 198 -0.95 4.36 18.10
CA PHE A 198 -2.33 4.09 17.69
C PHE A 198 -3.34 4.24 18.83
N VAL A 199 -2.96 3.92 20.07
CA VAL A 199 -3.78 4.21 21.25
C VAL A 199 -4.01 5.72 21.38
N THR A 200 -2.98 6.54 21.23
CA THR A 200 -3.12 8.01 21.24
C THR A 200 -4.05 8.49 20.14
N LEU A 201 -3.91 8.00 18.90
CA LEU A 201 -4.83 8.35 17.80
C LEU A 201 -6.28 7.97 18.09
N MET A 202 -6.52 6.82 18.73
CA MET A 202 -7.87 6.39 19.13
C MET A 202 -8.44 7.22 20.29
N GLN A 203 -7.59 7.83 21.12
CA GLN A 203 -8.02 8.67 22.25
C GLN A 203 -8.28 10.12 21.83
N ASP A 204 -7.40 10.67 21.00
CA ASP A 204 -7.45 12.07 20.56
C ASP A 204 -8.49 12.29 19.46
N GLU A 205 -8.86 11.24 18.72
CA GLU A 205 -9.83 11.25 17.62
C GLU A 205 -9.62 12.44 16.66
N PRO A 206 -8.42 12.59 16.06
CA PRO A 206 -8.13 13.74 15.21
C PRO A 206 -9.12 13.82 14.04
N ILE A 207 -9.46 15.04 13.63
CA ILE A 207 -10.46 15.30 12.58
C ILE A 207 -10.13 14.48 11.34
N GLY A 208 -11.13 13.72 10.87
CA GLY A 208 -11.02 12.88 9.68
C GLY A 208 -10.35 11.53 9.91
N VAL A 209 -9.93 11.17 11.12
CA VAL A 209 -9.36 9.85 11.43
C VAL A 209 -10.32 9.06 12.31
N GLN A 210 -10.67 7.85 11.86
CA GLN A 210 -11.48 6.92 12.63
C GLN A 210 -10.81 5.56 12.65
N ILE A 211 -10.61 4.99 13.84
CA ILE A 211 -9.95 3.69 14.00
C ILE A 211 -10.90 2.75 14.75
N GLY A 212 -11.08 1.55 14.19
CA GLY A 212 -11.85 0.47 14.80
C GLY A 212 -11.02 -0.79 14.93
N ILE A 213 -11.17 -1.50 16.06
CA ILE A 213 -10.51 -2.78 16.29
C ILE A 213 -11.54 -3.90 16.14
N VAL A 214 -11.28 -4.81 15.21
CA VAL A 214 -12.12 -5.98 15.00
C VAL A 214 -11.57 -7.14 15.85
N PRO A 215 -12.32 -7.59 16.88
CA PRO A 215 -11.89 -8.72 17.72
C PRO A 215 -12.07 -10.09 17.03
N ASP A 216 -12.87 -10.12 15.96
CA ASP A 216 -13.18 -11.32 15.18
C ASP A 216 -12.16 -11.55 14.06
N THR A 217 -12.28 -12.68 13.37
CA THR A 217 -11.46 -13.04 12.21
C THR A 217 -11.66 -12.03 11.08
N LEU A 218 -10.57 -11.47 10.57
CA LEU A 218 -10.56 -10.70 9.33
C LEU A 218 -10.35 -11.63 8.13
N PRO A 219 -10.84 -11.24 6.93
CA PRO A 219 -10.39 -11.89 5.71
C PRO A 219 -8.87 -11.77 5.60
N HIS A 220 -8.21 -12.85 5.15
CA HIS A 220 -6.76 -12.86 4.94
C HIS A 220 -6.29 -11.86 3.86
N ALA A 221 -7.19 -11.39 3.00
CA ALA A 221 -6.91 -10.40 1.99
C ALA A 221 -7.12 -8.99 2.55
N SER A 222 -6.03 -8.22 2.62
CA SER A 222 -6.13 -6.77 2.88
C SER A 222 -6.68 -6.04 1.65
N PHE A 223 -7.54 -5.07 1.89
CA PHE A 223 -8.06 -4.20 0.84
C PHE A 223 -8.15 -2.74 1.29
N GLN A 224 -8.19 -1.86 0.31
CA GLN A 224 -8.41 -0.44 0.49
C GLN A 224 -9.51 0.01 -0.46
N LEU A 225 -10.47 0.77 0.06
CA LEU A 225 -11.47 1.47 -0.73
C LEU A 225 -11.13 2.96 -0.73
N PHE A 226 -11.05 3.52 -1.92
CA PHE A 226 -10.74 4.92 -2.16
C PHE A 226 -11.96 5.59 -2.76
N ARG A 227 -12.37 6.72 -2.19
CA ARG A 227 -13.39 7.60 -2.76
C ARG A 227 -12.70 8.86 -3.29
N GLN A 228 -12.76 9.02 -4.60
CA GLN A 228 -12.35 10.22 -5.34
C GLN A 228 -13.62 11.00 -5.73
N PRO A 229 -13.52 12.29 -6.09
CA PRO A 229 -14.69 13.12 -6.43
C PRO A 229 -15.59 12.52 -7.52
N ASP A 230 -15.00 11.78 -8.47
CA ASP A 230 -15.67 11.27 -9.67
C ASP A 230 -15.83 9.75 -9.70
N ARG A 231 -15.19 9.00 -8.80
CA ARG A 231 -15.25 7.53 -8.79
C ARG A 231 -14.85 6.92 -7.45
N GLN A 232 -15.07 5.61 -7.35
CA GLN A 232 -14.47 4.79 -6.31
C GLN A 232 -13.48 3.79 -6.91
N VAL A 233 -12.46 3.45 -6.12
CA VAL A 233 -11.43 2.49 -6.50
C VAL A 233 -11.23 1.50 -5.36
N LEU A 234 -11.25 0.22 -5.68
CA LEU A 234 -10.90 -0.87 -4.78
C LEU A 234 -9.50 -1.36 -5.12
N ALA A 235 -8.64 -1.49 -4.12
CA ALA A 235 -7.34 -2.13 -4.26
C ALA A 235 -7.22 -3.31 -3.28
N LEU A 236 -6.88 -4.48 -3.81
CA LEU A 236 -6.51 -5.66 -3.04
C LEU A 236 -5.03 -5.91 -3.20
N SER A 237 -4.35 -6.24 -2.11
CA SER A 237 -2.89 -6.40 -2.14
C SER A 237 -2.42 -7.61 -1.36
N PRO A 238 -1.53 -8.43 -1.95
CA PRO A 238 -0.72 -9.39 -1.21
C PRO A 238 0.53 -8.72 -0.60
N PHE A 239 0.84 -7.49 -1.01
CA PHE A 239 2.01 -6.77 -0.53
C PHE A 239 1.72 -6.16 0.84
N ARG A 240 2.55 -6.49 1.82
CA ARG A 240 2.39 -6.08 3.22
C ARG A 240 3.63 -5.34 3.71
N LEU A 241 3.37 -4.30 4.49
CA LEU A 241 4.35 -3.55 5.25
C LEU A 241 4.22 -3.94 6.74
N GLY A 242 5.29 -3.84 7.51
CA GLY A 242 5.28 -4.18 8.93
C GLY A 242 5.99 -5.51 9.22
N GLU A 243 5.43 -6.30 10.13
CA GLU A 243 5.95 -7.61 10.50
C GLU A 243 5.90 -8.60 9.32
N GLN A 244 7.00 -9.32 9.10
CA GLN A 244 7.17 -10.29 8.02
C GLN A 244 6.67 -9.75 6.67
N PRO A 245 7.26 -8.64 6.20
CA PRO A 245 6.74 -7.91 5.06
C PRO A 245 6.83 -8.77 3.79
N ASN A 246 5.86 -8.58 2.92
CA ASN A 246 5.86 -9.16 1.58
C ASN A 246 5.89 -8.03 0.56
N ILE A 247 7.01 -7.86 -0.12
CA ILE A 247 7.15 -6.88 -1.21
C ILE A 247 7.64 -7.54 -2.51
N ARG A 248 7.58 -8.88 -2.59
CA ARG A 248 8.22 -9.65 -3.66
C ARG A 248 7.29 -10.61 -4.38
N VAL A 249 6.30 -11.17 -3.70
CA VAL A 249 5.52 -12.29 -4.23
C VAL A 249 4.02 -11.97 -4.17
N GLY A 250 3.34 -12.14 -5.29
CA GLY A 250 1.89 -12.01 -5.39
C GLY A 250 1.47 -11.03 -6.49
N VAL A 251 0.16 -10.98 -6.71
CA VAL A 251 -0.47 -10.08 -7.68
C VAL A 251 -1.49 -9.21 -6.93
N ALA A 252 -1.27 -7.91 -6.92
CA ALA A 252 -2.27 -6.95 -6.47
C ALA A 252 -3.31 -6.72 -7.58
N MET A 253 -4.53 -6.36 -7.16
CA MET A 253 -5.64 -6.07 -8.06
C MET A 253 -6.19 -4.69 -7.74
N ILE A 254 -6.39 -3.86 -8.77
CA ILE A 254 -7.03 -2.55 -8.63
C ILE A 254 -8.21 -2.48 -9.59
N THR A 255 -9.39 -2.07 -9.12
CA THR A 255 -10.60 -2.06 -9.95
C THR A 255 -11.60 -0.98 -9.51
N SER A 256 -12.40 -0.52 -10.48
CA SER A 256 -13.59 0.32 -10.24
C SER A 256 -14.88 -0.42 -10.63
N ALA A 257 -14.84 -1.76 -10.71
CA ALA A 257 -16.02 -2.57 -11.00
C ALA A 257 -17.11 -2.38 -9.93
N PRO A 258 -18.33 -1.95 -10.30
CA PRO A 258 -19.39 -1.64 -9.32
C PRO A 258 -19.74 -2.80 -8.39
N GLU A 259 -19.76 -4.03 -8.90
CA GLU A 259 -20.06 -5.24 -8.13
C GLU A 259 -18.99 -5.53 -7.08
N ALA A 260 -17.71 -5.37 -7.44
CA ALA A 260 -16.60 -5.57 -6.50
C ALA A 260 -16.62 -4.49 -5.41
N LEU A 261 -16.85 -3.23 -5.79
CA LEU A 261 -17.00 -2.11 -4.86
C LEU A 261 -18.16 -2.34 -3.90
N ALA A 262 -19.35 -2.68 -4.38
CA ALA A 262 -20.53 -2.87 -3.55
C ALA A 262 -20.34 -4.00 -2.51
N LEU A 263 -19.73 -5.12 -2.90
CA LEU A 263 -19.44 -6.23 -2.00
C LEU A 263 -18.43 -5.84 -0.92
N HIS A 264 -17.34 -5.14 -1.29
CA HIS A 264 -16.32 -4.73 -0.33
C HIS A 264 -16.78 -3.57 0.56
N GLU A 265 -17.59 -2.64 0.06
CA GLU A 265 -18.23 -1.60 0.87
C GLU A 265 -19.18 -2.22 1.91
N LYS A 266 -19.98 -3.21 1.51
CA LYS A 266 -20.85 -3.94 2.45
C LYS A 266 -20.02 -4.62 3.54
N MET A 267 -18.99 -5.36 3.15
CA MET A 267 -18.08 -6.01 4.10
C MET A 267 -17.40 -5.01 5.04
N ALA A 268 -16.93 -3.86 4.54
CA ALA A 268 -16.34 -2.81 5.35
C ALA A 268 -17.34 -2.23 6.36
N LYS A 269 -18.60 -2.01 5.96
CA LYS A 269 -19.67 -1.55 6.86
C LYS A 269 -19.97 -2.59 7.95
N ASP A 270 -20.07 -3.87 7.59
CA ASP A 270 -20.35 -4.97 8.53
C ASP A 270 -19.20 -5.15 9.54
N LEU A 271 -17.94 -5.02 9.09
CA LEU A 271 -16.77 -5.01 9.97
C LEU A 271 -16.76 -3.78 10.88
N TRP A 272 -17.03 -2.60 10.31
CA TRP A 272 -17.11 -1.36 11.09
C TRP A 272 -18.18 -1.43 12.18
N GLN A 273 -19.37 -1.97 11.90
CA GLN A 273 -20.41 -2.15 12.91
C GLN A 273 -19.94 -3.00 14.10
N ARG A 274 -19.22 -4.09 13.84
CA ARG A 274 -18.71 -5.03 14.86
C ARG A 274 -17.43 -4.58 15.55
N ALA A 275 -16.69 -3.62 14.97
CA ALA A 275 -15.45 -3.13 15.54
C ALA A 275 -15.67 -2.41 16.89
N LEU A 276 -14.77 -2.62 17.84
CA LEU A 276 -14.64 -1.77 19.02
C LEU A 276 -14.10 -0.40 18.59
N LYS A 277 -14.60 0.67 19.20
CA LYS A 277 -14.28 2.07 18.86
C LYS A 277 -14.08 2.90 20.13
N GLY A 278 -13.42 4.06 20.01
CA GLY A 278 -13.17 5.00 21.10
C GLY A 278 -12.62 4.30 22.35
N ALA A 279 -13.19 4.59 23.52
CA ALA A 279 -12.73 4.04 24.80
C ALA A 279 -12.70 2.50 24.87
N ALA A 280 -13.59 1.80 24.15
CA ALA A 280 -13.59 0.34 24.13
C ALA A 280 -12.39 -0.23 23.34
N ALA A 281 -12.06 0.40 22.21
CA ALA A 281 -10.87 0.05 21.42
C ALA A 281 -9.59 0.29 22.22
N VAL A 282 -9.51 1.45 22.89
CA VAL A 282 -8.36 1.82 23.73
C VAL A 282 -8.14 0.82 24.86
N ARG A 283 -9.20 0.38 25.56
CA ARG A 283 -9.10 -0.64 26.60
C ARG A 283 -8.57 -1.97 26.05
N LEU A 284 -9.02 -2.39 24.87
CA LEU A 284 -8.52 -3.61 24.25
C LEU A 284 -7.03 -3.48 23.85
N MET A 285 -6.61 -2.39 23.22
CA MET A 285 -5.19 -2.18 22.88
C MET A 285 -4.28 -2.19 24.10
N ARG A 286 -4.70 -1.53 25.19
CA ARG A 286 -3.94 -1.52 26.43
C ARG A 286 -3.82 -2.91 27.05
N SER A 287 -4.89 -3.70 27.02
CA SER A 287 -4.83 -5.08 27.51
C SER A 287 -3.97 -5.99 26.64
N LEU A 288 -3.87 -5.73 25.33
CA LEU A 288 -2.91 -6.41 24.44
C LEU A 288 -1.47 -5.99 24.75
N LEU A 289 -1.22 -4.71 25.02
CA LEU A 289 0.09 -4.21 25.42
C LEU A 289 0.56 -4.79 26.76
N GLU A 290 -0.33 -5.05 27.71
CA GLU A 290 0.02 -5.64 29.01
C GLU A 290 0.42 -7.13 28.93
N ARG A 291 0.13 -7.81 27.81
CA ARG A 291 0.51 -9.20 27.62
C ARG A 291 2.05 -9.33 27.44
N PRO A 292 2.64 -10.38 28.01
CA PRO A 292 4.09 -10.62 27.94
C PRO A 292 4.58 -10.94 26.53
#